data_AF-A0A818AG06-F1
#
_entry.id   AF-A0A818AG06-F1
#
_cell.length_a   1.000
_cell.length_b   1.000
_cell.length_c   1.000
_cell.angle_alpha   90.00
_cell.angle_beta   90.00
_cell.angle_gamma   90.00
#
_symmetry.space_group_name_H-M   'P 1'
#
loop_
_entity.id
_entity.type
_entity.pdbx_description
1 polymer ?
#
loop_
_entity_poly.entity_id
_entity_poly.type
_entity_poly.pdbx_seq_one_letter_code
_entity_poly.pdbx_strand_id
1 'polypeptide(L)' 'LCEQSYVQERQDKYWKCVELGIRFCSPEFIIESIAQYQVQDYAIYEEEPQQNEDDNDEE' A
#
# COMPACT_ATOMS: atom_id res chain seq x y z
N LEU A 1 9.38 -15.86 8.67
CA LEU A 1 8.77 -16.58 7.52
C LEU A 1 7.41 -15.99 7.11
N CYS A 2 6.43 -15.80 8.00
CA CYS A 2 5.13 -15.19 7.63
C CYS A 2 5.21 -13.71 7.20
N GLU A 3 6.13 -12.91 7.75
CA GLU A 3 6.21 -11.47 7.45
C GLU A 3 6.82 -11.22 6.07
N GLN A 4 7.90 -11.94 5.71
CA GLN A 4 8.50 -11.81 4.38
C GLN A 4 7.56 -12.23 3.24
N SER A 5 6.74 -13.27 3.43
CA SER A 5 5.75 -13.65 2.40
C SER A 5 4.65 -12.60 2.24
N TYR A 6 4.24 -11.96 3.33
CA TYR A 6 3.23 -10.89 3.31
C TYR A 6 3.77 -9.62 2.64
N VAL A 7 5.00 -9.21 2.96
CA VAL A 7 5.66 -8.05 2.34
C VAL A 7 5.81 -8.24 0.83
N GLN A 8 6.31 -9.41 0.40
CA GLN A 8 6.45 -9.72 -1.01
C GLN A 8 5.08 -9.73 -1.74
N GLU A 9 4.07 -10.36 -1.16
CA GLU A 9 2.73 -10.40 -1.75
C GLU A 9 2.14 -8.99 -1.90
N ARG A 10 2.37 -8.12 -0.92
CA ARG A 10 1.93 -6.72 -0.96
C ARG A 10 2.65 -5.94 -2.06
N GLN A 11 3.97 -6.11 -2.18
CA GLN A 11 4.77 -5.47 -3.24
C GLN A 11 4.33 -5.94 -4.63
N ASP A 12 4.10 -7.24 -4.82
CA ASP A 12 3.63 -7.79 -6.11
C ASP A 12 2.28 -7.19 -6.51
N LYS A 13 1.35 -7.04 -5.55
CA LYS A 13 0.06 -6.39 -5.78
C LYS A 13 0.21 -4.90 -6.08
N TYR A 14 1.10 -4.20 -5.39
CA TYR A 14 1.41 -2.80 -5.66
C TYR A 14 1.84 -2.60 -7.11
N TRP A 15 2.86 -3.34 -7.55
CA TRP A 15 3.39 -3.21 -8.91
C TRP A 15 2.34 -3.55 -9.97
N LYS A 16 1.53 -4.59 -9.74
CA LYS A 16 0.41 -4.93 -10.63
C LYS A 16 -0.61 -3.80 -10.73
N CYS A 17 -0.90 -3.10 -9.64
CA CYS A 17 -1.79 -1.92 -9.68
C CYS A 17 -1.18 -0.79 -10.51
N VAL A 18 0.12 -0.52 -10.35
CA VAL A 18 0.85 0.48 -11.15
C VAL A 18 0.78 0.16 -12.64
N GLU A 19 1.06 -1.08 -13.05
CA GLU A 19 0.98 -1.53 -14.44
C GLU A 19 -0.41 -1.33 -15.05
N LEU A 20 -1.46 -1.48 -14.25
CA LEU A 20 -2.86 -1.33 -14.68
C LEU A 20 -3.36 0.13 -14.58
N GLY A 21 -2.55 1.06 -14.08
CA GLY A 21 -2.98 2.44 -13.81
C GLY A 21 -4.02 2.54 -12.69
N ILE A 22 -4.05 1.56 -11.78
CA ILE A 22 -4.94 1.50 -10.61
C ILE A 22 -4.21 2.07 -9.41
N ARG A 23 -4.90 2.90 -8.62
CA ARG A 23 -4.37 3.49 -7.39
C ARG A 23 -4.30 2.43 -6.30
N PHE A 24 -3.14 2.30 -5.67
CA PHE A 24 -2.94 1.42 -4.52
C PHE A 24 -3.11 2.23 -3.24
N CYS A 25 -4.23 2.04 -2.55
CA CYS A 25 -4.58 2.83 -1.37
C CYS A 25 -4.54 1.98 -0.10
N SER A 26 -4.29 2.65 1.03
CA SER A 26 -4.34 2.02 2.34
C SER A 26 -5.76 1.60 2.73
N PRO A 27 -5.93 0.60 3.62
CA PRO A 27 -7.25 0.17 4.09
C PRO A 27 -8.11 1.28 4.71
N GLU A 28 -7.47 2.32 5.25
CA GLU A 28 -8.12 3.49 5.87
C GLU A 28 -9.03 4.23 4.89
N PHE A 29 -8.71 4.23 3.58
CA PHE A 29 -9.57 4.81 2.54
C PHE A 29 -11.00 4.27 2.61
N ILE A 30 -11.13 2.96 2.78
CA ILE A 30 -12.43 2.26 2.84
C ILE A 30 -13.12 2.55 4.18
N ILE A 31 -12.37 2.51 5.28
CA ILE A 31 -12.90 2.74 6.62
C ILE A 31 -13.48 4.15 6.74
N GLU A 32 -12.72 5.17 6.31
CA GLU A 32 -13.15 6.57 6.35
C GLU A 32 -14.31 6.84 5.38
N SER A 33 -14.30 6.22 4.21
CA SER A 33 -15.40 6.36 3.25
C SER A 33 -16.72 5.82 3.80
N ILE A 34 -16.67 4.71 4.55
CA ILE A 34 -17.83 4.13 5.23
C ILE A 34 -18.25 5.03 6.41
N ALA A 35 -17.31 5.43 7.26
CA ALA A 35 -17.59 6.23 8.46
C ALA A 35 -18.29 7.55 8.12
N GLN A 36 -17.90 8.19 7.03
CA GLN A 36 -18.45 9.47 6.60
C GLN A 36 -19.62 9.34 5.62
N TYR A 37 -20.02 8.12 5.24
CA TYR A 37 -21.03 7.85 4.21
C TYR A 37 -20.75 8.58 2.89
N GLN A 38 -19.48 8.79 2.56
CA GLN A 38 -19.02 9.53 1.39
C GLN A 38 -17.67 8.97 0.94
N VAL A 39 -17.54 8.69 -0.36
CA VAL A 39 -16.26 8.27 -0.95
C VAL A 39 -15.24 9.39 -0.77
N GLN A 40 -14.17 9.09 -0.04
CA GLN A 40 -13.10 10.05 0.25
C GLN A 40 -12.23 10.30 -0.99
N ASP A 41 -11.37 11.31 -0.94
CA ASP A 41 -10.34 11.50 -1.95
C ASP A 41 -9.25 10.44 -1.77
N TYR A 42 -9.06 9.59 -2.78
CA TYR A 42 -8.09 8.50 -2.74
C TYR A 42 -6.65 9.00 -2.61
N ALA A 43 -6.35 10.22 -3.07
CA ALA A 43 -4.98 10.75 -3.08
C ALA A 43 -4.40 10.92 -1.66
N ILE A 44 -5.27 11.07 -0.65
CA ILE A 44 -4.88 11.17 0.76
C ILE A 44 -4.38 9.83 1.31
N TYR A 45 -4.81 8.72 0.69
CA TYR A 45 -4.58 7.36 1.16
C TYR A 45 -3.71 6.55 0.20
N GLU A 46 -3.16 7.18 -0.83
CA GLU A 46 -2.29 6.51 -1.79
C GLU A 46 -0.98 6.12 -1.11
N GLU A 47 -0.61 4.84 -1.23
CA GLU A 47 0.61 4.32 -0.63
C GLU A 47 1.78 4.35 -1.62
N GLU A 48 2.98 4.50 -1.07
CA GLU A 48 4.24 4.30 -1.79
C GLU A 48 4.79 2.89 -1.49
N PRO A 49 5.61 2.33 -2.39
CA PRO A 49 6.19 1.02 -2.15
C PRO A 49 7.12 1.11 -0.93
N GLN A 50 6.90 0.23 0.05
CA GLN A 50 7.80 0.12 1.19
C GLN A 50 9.18 -0.32 0.68
N GLN A 51 10.19 0.53 0.87
CA GLN A 51 11.58 0.14 0.69
C GLN A 51 11.92 -0.85 1.81
N ASN A 52 12.53 -1.99 1.46
CA ASN A 52 13.00 -2.93 2.48
C ASN A 52 14.08 -2.20 3.29
N GLU A 53 13.87 -2.02 4.59
CA GLU A 53 14.86 -1.47 5.52
C GLU A 53 16.02 -2.48 5.81
N ASP A 54 16.44 -3.26 4.81
CA ASP A 54 17.53 -4.23 4.93
C ASP A 54 18.88 -3.69 4.44
N ASP A 55 18.98 -2.40 4.05
CA ASP A 55 20.24 -1.74 3.63
C ASP A 55 20.80 -0.76 4.69
N ASN A 56 20.46 -0.91 5.97
CA ASN A 56 20.95 -0.02 7.04
C ASN A 56 21.73 -0.75 8.16
N ASP A 57 22.56 -1.72 7.76
CA ASP A 57 23.58 -2.34 8.62
C ASP A 57 24.96 -2.36 7.91
N GLU A 58 25.41 -1.25 7.31
CA GLU A 58 26.84 -1.03 7.03
C GLU A 58 27.22 0.46 7.16
N GLU A 59 27.59 0.89 8.37
CA GLU A 59 28.74 1.79 8.64
C GLU A 59 29.39 1.46 10.00
#